data_AF-A0A849HZC2-F1
#
_entry.id   AF-A0A849HZC2-F1
#
_cell.length_a   1.000
_cell.length_b   1.000
_cell.length_c   1.000
_cell.angle_alpha   90.00
_cell.angle_beta   90.00
_cell.angle_gamma   90.00
#
_symmetry.space_group_name_H-M   'P 1'
#
loop_
_entity.id
_entity.type
_entity.pdbx_description
1 polymer ?
#
loop_
_entity_poly.entity_id
_entity_poly.type
_entity_poly.pdbx_seq_one_letter_code
_entity_poly.pdbx_strand_id
1 'polypeptide(L)' 'MERLFDCDPAKRERLIADRGIDLLSLIPIFADRSRLDFEDRRRDYGEMRYVTIGQVGGRVFTLVYTIEAR' A
#
# COMPACT_ATOMS: atom_id res chain seq x y z
N MET A 1 -5.50 -19.05 -0.42
CA MET A 1 -4.19 -18.42 -0.21
C MET A 1 -4.40 -17.16 0.59
N GLU A 2 -4.10 -17.18 1.88
CA GLU A 2 -4.14 -15.99 2.71
C GLU A 2 -2.95 -15.10 2.33
N ARG A 3 -3.20 -13.81 2.15
CA ARG A 3 -2.15 -12.80 1.94
C ARG A 3 -1.84 -12.18 3.29
N LEU A 4 -0.58 -12.23 3.69
CA LEU A 4 -0.09 -11.51 4.87
C LEU A 4 0.39 -10.13 4.42
N PHE A 5 0.07 -9.12 5.23
CA PHE A 5 0.48 -7.74 5.00
C PHE A 5 1.23 -7.27 6.23
N ASP A 6 2.39 -6.67 6.02
CA ASP A 6 3.20 -6.09 7.07
C ASP A 6 3.75 -4.74 6.63
N CYS A 7 4.18 -3.94 7.60
CA CYS A 7 4.87 -2.70 7.36
C CYS A 7 5.74 -2.35 8.57
N ASP A 8 6.84 -1.63 8.31
CA ASP A 8 7.63 -1.04 9.37
C ASP A 8 6.74 -0.25 10.37
N PRO A 9 6.75 -0.61 11.67
CA PRO A 9 5.95 0.06 12.69
C PRO A 9 6.20 1.57 12.75
N ALA A 10 7.44 2.03 12.60
CA ALA A 10 7.79 3.44 12.64
C ALA A 10 7.18 4.20 11.44
N LYS A 11 7.11 3.56 10.27
CA LYS A 11 6.44 4.12 9.09
C LYS A 11 4.93 4.24 9.33
N ARG A 12 4.32 3.22 9.94
CA ARG A 12 2.88 3.23 10.28
C ARG A 12 2.54 4.34 11.28
N GLU A 13 3.29 4.43 12.38
CA GLU A 13 3.11 5.47 13.40
C GLU A 13 3.24 6.87 12.81
N ARG A 14 4.25 7.10 11.98
CA ARG A 14 4.43 8.38 11.31
C ARG A 14 3.28 8.75 10.39
N LEU A 15 2.71 7.81 9.63
CA LEU A 15 1.54 8.07 8.78
C LEU A 15 0.29 8.41 9.59
N ILE A 16 0.11 7.77 10.76
CA ILE A 16 -0.98 8.08 11.68
C ILE A 16 -0.78 9.50 12.25
N ALA A 17 0.41 9.83 12.72
CA ALA A 17 0.70 11.15 13.30
C ALA A 17 0.60 12.28 12.26
N ASP A 18 1.23 12.11 11.09
CA ASP A 18 1.34 13.17 10.09
C ASP A 18 0.04 13.34 9.27
N ARG A 19 -0.74 12.27 9.08
CA ARG A 19 -1.86 12.24 8.13
C ARG A 19 -3.16 11.64 8.67
N GLY A 20 -3.17 11.12 9.89
CA GLY A 20 -4.34 10.43 10.45
C GLY A 20 -4.70 9.13 9.72
N ILE A 21 -3.73 8.51 9.02
CA ILE A 21 -3.97 7.33 8.19
C ILE A 21 -3.22 6.14 8.78
N ASP A 22 -3.96 5.12 9.19
CA ASP A 22 -3.38 3.81 9.51
C ASP A 22 -3.19 3.01 8.21
N LEU A 23 -1.93 2.70 7.87
CA LEU A 23 -1.57 1.97 6.66
C LEU A 23 -2.26 0.60 6.57
N LEU A 24 -2.40 -0.11 7.69
CA LEU A 24 -3.04 -1.43 7.71
C LEU A 24 -4.56 -1.35 7.53
N SER A 25 -5.17 -0.19 7.81
CA SER A 25 -6.59 0.03 7.52
C SER A 25 -6.89 0.13 6.02
N LEU A 26 -5.84 0.33 5.18
CA LEU A 26 -5.97 0.46 3.72
C LEU A 26 -5.87 -0.87 2.98
N ILE A 27 -5.59 -2.00 3.65
CA ILE A 27 -5.53 -3.33 3.01
C ILE A 27 -6.78 -3.70 2.18
N PRO A 28 -8.02 -3.27 2.52
CA PRO A 28 -9.18 -3.50 1.65
C PRO A 28 -9.03 -2.93 0.23
N ILE A 29 -8.08 -2.04 -0.04
CA ILE A 29 -7.78 -1.53 -1.39
C ILE A 29 -7.49 -2.66 -2.38
N PHE A 30 -6.90 -3.77 -1.92
CA PHE A 30 -6.61 -4.92 -2.78
C PHE A 30 -7.88 -5.69 -3.21
N ALA A 31 -9.01 -5.44 -2.53
CA ALA A 31 -10.32 -5.98 -2.90
C ALA A 31 -11.11 -5.06 -3.84
N ASP A 32 -10.65 -3.82 -4.06
CA ASP A 32 -11.25 -2.92 -5.04
C ASP A 32 -10.99 -3.45 -6.47
N ARG A 33 -12.07 -3.83 -7.15
CA ARG A 33 -12.04 -4.38 -8.50
C ARG A 33 -11.67 -3.34 -9.56
N SER A 34 -11.81 -2.06 -9.25
CA SER A 34 -11.51 -0.94 -10.14
C SER A 34 -10.12 -0.34 -9.88
N ARG A 35 -9.33 -0.93 -8.96
CA ARG A 35 -8.00 -0.41 -8.62
C ARG A 35 -7.07 -0.48 -9.84
N LEU A 36 -6.26 0.56 -10.01
CA LEU A 36 -5.09 0.53 -10.87
C LEU A 36 -3.93 -0.09 -10.09
N ASP A 37 -3.08 -0.84 -10.78
CA ASP A 37 -1.93 -1.53 -10.18
C ASP A 37 -0.79 -1.60 -11.21
N PHE A 38 0.37 -1.05 -10.87
CA PHE A 38 1.51 -0.99 -11.79
C PHE A 38 2.84 -0.90 -11.03
N GLU A 39 3.92 -1.32 -11.69
CA GLU A 39 5.29 -1.22 -11.18
C GLU A 39 5.75 0.26 -11.10
N ASP A 40 6.36 0.66 -9.98
CA ASP A 40 6.95 1.98 -9.81
C ASP A 40 8.34 2.04 -10.48
N ARG A 41 8.36 2.46 -11.75
CA ARG A 41 9.59 2.58 -12.54
C ARG A 41 10.25 3.96 -12.47
N ARG A 42 9.85 4.82 -11.52
CA ARG A 42 10.35 6.21 -11.47
C ARG A 42 11.82 6.32 -11.05
N ARG A 43 12.32 5.38 -10.23
CA ARG A 43 13.70 5.31 -9.75
C ARG A 43 14.07 3.86 -9.48
N ASP A 44 15.36 3.56 -9.51
CA ASP A 44 15.89 2.31 -8.96
C ASP A 44 16.00 2.47 -7.43
N TYR A 45 15.14 1.77 -6.70
CA TYR A 45 15.12 1.77 -5.24
C TYR A 45 15.88 0.59 -4.62
N GLY A 46 16.54 -0.25 -5.44
CA GLY A 46 17.15 -1.50 -4.99
C GLY A 46 16.15 -2.62 -4.70
N GLU A 47 14.86 -2.39 -4.95
CA GLU A 47 13.77 -3.35 -4.77
C GLU A 47 12.62 -3.06 -5.76
N MET A 48 11.84 -4.08 -6.12
CA MET A 48 10.64 -3.87 -6.93
C MET A 48 9.51 -3.31 -6.08
N ARG A 49 9.02 -2.13 -6.46
CA ARG A 49 7.86 -1.48 -5.84
C ARG A 49 6.69 -1.44 -6.80
N TYR A 50 5.50 -1.52 -6.24
CA TYR A 50 4.24 -1.42 -6.96
C TYR A 50 3.43 -0.27 -6.39
N VAL A 51 2.73 0.44 -7.26
CA VAL A 51 1.74 1.45 -6.91
C VAL A 51 0.37 0.89 -7.20
N THR A 52 -0.52 0.91 -6.21
CA THR A 52 -1.94 0.72 -6.42
C THR A 52 -2.72 1.98 -6.11
N ILE A 53 -3.69 2.30 -6.97
CA ILE A 53 -4.61 3.41 -6.80
C ILE A 53 -6.02 2.83 -6.79
N GLY A 54 -6.73 2.98 -5.68
CA GLY A 54 -8.05 2.36 -5.49
C GLY A 54 -8.82 3.00 -4.35
N GLN A 55 -10.05 2.52 -4.15
CA GLN A 55 -10.99 3.07 -3.21
C GLN A 55 -11.10 2.23 -1.93
N VAL A 56 -11.05 2.89 -0.77
CA VAL A 56 -11.34 2.31 0.55
C VAL A 56 -12.32 3.23 1.26
N GLY A 57 -13.46 2.71 1.72
CA GLY A 57 -14.43 3.49 2.47
C GLY A 57 -14.93 4.76 1.77
N GLY A 58 -15.09 4.74 0.43
CA GLY A 58 -15.54 5.89 -0.34
C GLY A 58 -14.46 6.91 -0.73
N ARG A 59 -13.20 6.67 -0.34
CA ARG A 59 -12.07 7.58 -0.61
C ARG A 59 -11.02 6.89 -1.47
N VAL A 60 -10.43 7.62 -2.41
CA VAL A 60 -9.34 7.13 -3.27
C VAL A 60 -8.01 7.31 -2.56
N PHE A 61 -7.20 6.25 -2.55
CA PHE A 61 -5.86 6.22 -1.98
C PHE A 61 -4.85 5.78 -3.03
N THR A 62 -3.61 6.27 -2.90
CA THR A 62 -2.44 5.73 -3.58
C THR A 62 -1.59 5.00 -2.53
N LEU A 63 -1.40 3.70 -2.71
CA LEU A 63 -0.64 2.85 -1.82
C LEU A 63 0.57 2.29 -2.58
N VAL A 64 1.75 2.36 -1.95
CA VAL A 64 2.99 1.77 -2.49
C VAL A 64 3.37 0.58 -1.64
N TYR A 65 3.62 -0.56 -2.27
CA TYR A 65 3.96 -1.81 -1.60
C TYR A 65 5.04 -2.59 -2.34
N THR A 66 5.66 -3.53 -1.63
CA THR A 66 6.61 -4.51 -2.16
C THR A 66 5.99 -5.90 -2.03
N ILE A 67 6.43 -6.83 -2.87
CA ILE A 67 6.04 -8.25 -2.76
C ILE A 67 7.25 -8.99 -2.21
N GLU A 68 7.10 -9.56 -1.02
CA GLU A 68 8.09 -10.47 -0.46
C GLU A 68 7.72 -11.90 -0.87
N ALA A 69 8.62 -12.56 -1.59
CA ALA A 69 8.54 -14.00 -1.79
C ALA A 69 9.02 -14.66 -0.49
N ARG A 70 8.08 -15.07 0.36
CA ARG A 70 8.34 -16.07 1.41
C ARG A 70 8.11 -17.47 0.87
#